data_AF-A0A950P151-F1
#
_entry.id   AF-A0A950P151-F1
#
_cell.length_a   1.000
_cell.length_b   1.000
_cell.length_c   1.000
_cell.angle_alpha   90.00
_cell.angle_beta   90.00
_cell.angle_gamma   90.00
#
_symmetry.space_group_name_H-M   'P 1'
#
loop_
_entity.id
_entity.type
_entity.pdbx_description
1 polymer ?
#
loop_
_entity_poly.entity_id
_entity_poly.type
_entity_poly.pdbx_seq_one_letter_code
_entity_poly.pdbx_strand_id
1 'polypeptide(L)'
;MADELEELLSEQVAYYRALAPKCEVNSPWPYDTASRAALSAALDEFQPRGDVLEFACGPGVWTENLAAYASRLDALDFSPEMLAIASARVRQEHVNFIQGGGRERVRTATRPRRPRFRAHSCP
;
A
#
# COMPACT_ATOMS: atom_id res chain seq x y z
N MET A 1 -16.64 -25.43 2.36
CA MET A 1 -15.55 -24.86 1.51
C MET A 1 -15.61 -23.34 1.42
N ALA A 2 -16.67 -22.74 0.86
CA ALA A 2 -16.75 -21.28 0.76
C ALA A 2 -16.94 -20.61 2.15
N ASP A 3 -17.81 -21.16 2.98
CA ASP A 3 -18.10 -20.60 4.31
C ASP A 3 -16.92 -20.73 5.28
N GLU A 4 -16.23 -21.86 5.26
CA GLU A 4 -15.01 -22.12 6.05
C GLU A 4 -13.86 -21.18 5.64
N LEU A 5 -13.71 -20.90 4.34
CA LEU A 5 -12.73 -19.92 3.87
C LEU A 5 -13.08 -18.50 4.33
N GLU A 6 -14.36 -18.14 4.30
CA GLU A 6 -14.80 -16.83 4.77
C GLU A 6 -14.60 -16.66 6.28
N GLU A 7 -14.84 -17.72 7.06
CA GLU A 7 -14.54 -17.75 8.49
C GLU A 7 -13.06 -17.52 8.76
N LEU A 8 -12.16 -18.26 8.09
CA LEU A 8 -10.71 -18.10 8.22
C LEU A 8 -10.22 -16.69 7.81
N LEU A 9 -10.80 -16.11 6.74
CA LEU A 9 -10.48 -14.74 6.33
C LEU A 9 -10.95 -13.73 7.38
N SER A 10 -12.11 -13.95 7.99
CA SER A 10 -12.62 -13.10 9.05
C SER A 10 -11.74 -13.14 10.30
N GLU A 11 -11.25 -14.33 10.67
CA GLU A 11 -10.30 -14.52 11.77
C GLU A 11 -8.98 -13.82 11.49
N GLN A 12 -8.47 -13.93 10.26
CA GLN A 12 -7.24 -13.24 9.85
C GLN A 12 -7.41 -11.71 9.96
N VAL A 13 -8.53 -11.16 9.50
CA VAL A 13 -8.81 -9.72 9.63
C VAL A 13 -8.88 -9.33 11.11
N ALA A 14 -9.62 -10.08 11.93
CA ALA A 14 -9.73 -9.82 13.37
C ALA A 14 -8.37 -9.83 14.07
N TYR A 15 -7.49 -10.76 13.70
CA TYR A 15 -6.13 -10.84 14.21
C TYR A 15 -5.32 -9.56 13.92
N TYR A 16 -5.29 -9.10 12.66
CA TYR A 16 -4.51 -7.91 12.30
C TYR A 16 -5.07 -6.61 12.89
N ARG A 17 -6.40 -6.53 13.07
CA ARG A 17 -7.02 -5.41 13.80
C ARG A 17 -6.53 -5.36 15.26
N ALA A 18 -6.51 -6.51 15.94
CA ALA A 18 -6.02 -6.60 17.31
C ALA A 18 -4.51 -6.34 17.44
N LEU A 19 -3.74 -6.62 16.37
CA LEU A 19 -2.29 -6.43 16.32
C LEU A 19 -1.89 -4.97 16.05
N ALA A 20 -2.74 -4.17 15.39
CA ALA A 20 -2.41 -2.84 14.91
C ALA A 20 -1.75 -1.92 15.97
N PRO A 21 -2.21 -1.82 17.23
CA PRO A 21 -1.58 -0.98 18.25
C PRO A 21 -0.13 -1.38 18.57
N LYS A 22 0.25 -2.63 18.30
CA LYS A 22 1.59 -3.17 18.56
C LYS A 22 2.52 -3.03 17.36
N CYS A 23 1.99 -2.76 16.17
CA CYS A 23 2.76 -2.70 14.93
C CYS A 23 3.72 -1.50 14.85
N GLU A 24 3.47 -0.41 15.58
CA GLU A 24 4.41 0.72 15.67
C GLU A 24 5.66 0.37 16.52
N VAL A 25 5.48 -0.47 17.55
CA VAL A 25 6.51 -0.77 18.55
C VAL A 25 7.29 -2.04 18.19
N ASN A 26 6.63 -2.97 17.51
CA ASN A 26 7.19 -4.22 17.04
C ASN A 26 6.60 -4.50 15.66
N SER A 27 7.33 -4.18 14.58
CA SER A 27 7.02 -4.82 13.30
C SER A 27 7.07 -6.34 13.56
N PRO A 28 5.95 -7.07 13.47
CA PRO A 28 5.93 -8.52 13.72
C PRO A 28 6.76 -9.28 12.67
N TRP A 29 7.14 -8.56 11.61
CA TRP A 29 7.96 -9.02 10.50
C TRP A 29 9.37 -8.46 10.68
N PRO A 30 10.27 -9.21 11.33
CA PRO A 30 11.67 -8.86 11.40
C PRO A 30 12.29 -9.17 10.04
N TYR A 31 12.15 -8.25 9.07
CA TYR A 31 13.15 -8.20 8.03
C TYR A 31 14.46 -7.83 8.70
N ASP A 32 15.47 -8.68 8.56
CA ASP A 32 16.82 -8.25 8.95
C ASP A 32 17.23 -7.01 8.14
N THR A 33 18.26 -6.32 8.62
CA THR A 33 18.73 -5.08 8.01
C THR A 33 19.10 -5.27 6.53
N ALA A 34 19.66 -6.43 6.15
CA ALA A 34 20.08 -6.70 4.79
C ALA A 34 18.88 -6.88 3.85
N SER A 35 17.85 -7.59 4.29
CA SER A 35 16.59 -7.80 3.57
C SER A 35 15.85 -6.48 3.38
N ARG A 36 15.80 -5.61 4.41
CA ARG A 36 15.22 -4.26 4.26
C ARG A 36 15.98 -3.43 3.25
N ALA A 37 17.31 -3.46 3.29
CA ALA A 37 18.15 -2.71 2.37
C ALA A 37 17.98 -3.20 0.92
N ALA A 38 17.96 -4.52 0.69
CA ALA A 38 17.76 -5.10 -0.63
C ALA A 38 16.40 -4.73 -1.23
N LEU A 39 15.33 -4.79 -0.43
CA LEU A 39 13.99 -4.40 -0.89
C LEU A 39 13.88 -2.90 -1.15
N SER A 40 14.52 -2.05 -0.32
CA SER A 40 14.60 -0.61 -0.59
C SER A 40 15.32 -0.33 -1.91
N ALA A 41 16.48 -0.95 -2.14
CA ALA A 41 17.25 -0.77 -3.37
C ALA A 41 16.46 -1.22 -4.61
N ALA A 42 15.75 -2.35 -4.52
CA ALA A 42 14.89 -2.81 -5.60
C ALA A 42 13.72 -1.85 -5.90
N LEU A 43 13.11 -1.24 -4.87
CA LEU A 43 12.10 -0.20 -5.05
C LEU A 43 12.69 1.07 -5.70
N ASP A 44 13.89 1.46 -5.30
CA ASP A 44 14.59 2.64 -5.84
C ASP A 44 15.00 2.46 -7.31
N GLU A 45 15.33 1.23 -7.71
CA GLU A 45 15.57 0.87 -9.11
C GLU A 45 14.28 0.83 -9.92
N PHE A 46 13.22 0.22 -9.36
CA PHE A 46 11.94 0.06 -10.05
C PHE A 46 11.20 1.38 -10.26
N GLN A 47 11.23 2.27 -9.27
CA GLN A 47 10.56 3.58 -9.28
C GLN A 47 9.10 3.48 -9.72
N PRO A 48 8.18 3.01 -8.86
CA PRO A 48 6.77 2.86 -9.20
C PRO A 48 6.12 4.24 -9.42
N ARG A 49 6.22 4.76 -10.64
CA ARG A 49 5.74 6.09 -11.06
C ARG A 49 4.32 6.01 -11.58
N GLY A 50 3.62 7.15 -11.55
CA GLY A 50 2.25 7.26 -12.05
C GLY A 50 1.21 6.90 -10.99
N ASP A 51 0.20 6.11 -11.37
CA ASP A 51 -0.90 5.73 -10.48
C ASP A 51 -0.58 4.34 -9.90
N VAL A 52 -0.33 4.28 -8.59
CA VAL A 52 0.16 3.08 -7.88
C VAL A 52 -0.91 2.57 -6.93
N LEU A 53 -1.01 1.24 -6.82
CA LEU A 53 -1.90 0.54 -5.90
C LEU A 53 -1.05 -0.29 -4.93
N GLU A 54 -1.21 -0.07 -3.63
CA GLU A 54 -0.60 -0.86 -2.57
C GLU A 54 -1.68 -1.73 -1.90
N PHE A 55 -1.50 -3.05 -1.88
CA PHE A 55 -2.38 -3.98 -1.16
C PHE A 55 -1.80 -4.31 0.20
N ALA A 56 -2.67 -4.39 1.23
CA ALA A 56 -2.30 -4.67 2.61
C ALA A 56 -1.22 -3.70 3.12
N CYS A 57 -1.49 -2.40 3.01
CA CYS A 57 -0.54 -1.34 3.36
C CYS A 57 -0.21 -1.32 4.88
N GLY A 58 -1.03 -1.97 5.71
CA GLY A 58 -0.83 -2.07 7.15
C GLY A 58 -0.62 -0.68 7.77
N PRO A 59 0.38 -0.50 8.65
CA PRO A 59 0.66 0.77 9.30
C PRO A 59 1.41 1.78 8.41
N GLY A 60 1.50 1.53 7.10
CA GLY A 60 2.10 2.45 6.13
C GLY A 60 3.62 2.49 6.11
N VAL A 61 4.30 1.37 6.40
CA VAL A 61 5.79 1.30 6.37
C VAL A 61 6.33 1.49 4.95
N TRP A 62 5.73 0.83 3.96
CA TRP A 62 6.17 0.92 2.57
C TRP A 62 5.46 2.03 1.80
N THR A 63 4.26 2.43 2.25
CA THR A 63 3.50 3.54 1.68
C THR A 63 4.32 4.83 1.59
N GLU A 64 5.14 5.15 2.59
CA GLU A 64 6.02 6.32 2.56
C GLU A 64 7.05 6.23 1.42
N ASN A 65 7.68 5.06 1.25
CA ASN A 65 8.66 4.83 0.19
C ASN A 65 8.01 4.88 -1.19
N LEU A 66 6.82 4.29 -1.35
CA LEU A 66 6.06 4.30 -2.60
C LEU A 66 5.58 5.71 -2.96
N ALA A 67 5.18 6.50 -1.96
CA ALA A 67 4.71 7.87 -2.14
C ALA A 67 5.80 8.80 -2.72
N ALA A 68 7.08 8.49 -2.53
CA ALA A 68 8.18 9.25 -3.12
C ALA A 68 8.23 9.16 -4.66
N TYR A 69 7.71 8.08 -5.24
CA TYR A 69 7.74 7.82 -6.68
C TYR A 69 6.39 8.03 -7.36
N ALA A 70 5.31 7.69 -6.67
CA ALA A 70 3.96 7.73 -7.20
C ALA A 70 3.48 9.17 -7.45
N SER A 71 2.74 9.37 -8.54
CA SER A 71 1.97 10.60 -8.77
C SER A 71 0.59 10.54 -8.10
N ARG A 72 0.10 9.34 -7.83
CA ARG A 72 -1.07 9.02 -7.01
C ARG A 72 -0.86 7.62 -6.43
N LEU A 73 -1.12 7.45 -5.14
CA LEU A 73 -1.02 6.16 -4.46
C LEU A 73 -2.35 5.86 -3.77
N ASP A 74 -2.98 4.76 -4.14
CA ASP A 74 -4.13 4.22 -3.42
C ASP A 74 -3.63 3.04 -2.57
N ALA A 75 -3.71 3.15 -1.24
CA ALA A 75 -3.19 2.19 -0.28
C ALA A 75 -4.34 1.52 0.48
N LEU A 76 -4.43 0.18 0.39
CA LEU A 76 -5.56 -0.59 0.87
C LEU A 76 -5.20 -1.44 2.08
N ASP A 77 -6.10 -1.47 3.07
CA ASP A 77 -6.06 -2.44 4.16
C ASP A 77 -7.48 -2.77 4.64
N PHE A 78 -7.69 -3.97 5.19
CA PHE A 78 -8.98 -4.34 5.78
C PHE A 78 -9.16 -3.80 7.20
N SER A 79 -8.06 -3.49 7.89
CA SER A 79 -8.02 -3.01 9.27
C SER A 79 -8.13 -1.48 9.31
N PRO A 80 -9.26 -0.90 9.78
CA PRO A 80 -9.35 0.55 9.97
C PRO A 80 -8.34 1.05 11.01
N GLU A 81 -7.93 0.23 11.96
CA GLU A 81 -6.88 0.55 12.93
C GLU A 81 -5.51 0.71 12.25
N MET A 82 -5.18 -0.15 11.27
CA MET A 82 -3.96 -0.01 10.47
C MET A 82 -3.99 1.27 9.62
N LEU A 83 -5.12 1.56 8.98
CA LEU A 83 -5.29 2.77 8.15
C LEU A 83 -5.20 4.05 8.99
N ALA A 84 -5.69 4.03 10.23
CA ALA A 84 -5.55 5.17 11.14
C ALA A 84 -4.07 5.45 11.45
N ILE A 85 -3.28 4.41 11.69
CA ILE A 85 -1.82 4.52 11.89
C ILE A 85 -1.12 5.01 10.62
N ALA A 86 -1.44 4.40 9.47
CA ALA A 86 -0.82 4.72 8.19
C ALA A 86 -1.08 6.18 7.78
N SER A 87 -2.32 6.67 7.94
CA SER A 87 -2.70 8.06 7.64
C SER A 87 -2.12 9.08 8.62
N ALA A 88 -1.85 8.69 9.87
CA ALA A 88 -1.12 9.54 10.80
C ALA A 88 0.36 9.69 10.40
N ARG A 89 0.97 8.61 9.88
CA ARG A 89 2.37 8.53 9.43
C ARG A 89 2.61 9.22 8.09
N VAL A 90 1.79 8.93 7.10
CA VAL A 90 1.96 9.37 5.70
C VAL A 90 0.90 10.42 5.41
N ARG A 91 1.35 11.67 5.22
CA ARG A 91 0.48 12.85 5.09
C ARG A 91 0.51 13.51 3.71
N GLN A 92 1.18 12.88 2.75
CA GLN A 92 1.26 13.36 1.37
C GLN A 92 -0.14 13.37 0.74
N GLU A 93 -0.54 14.49 0.15
CA GLU A 93 -1.89 14.70 -0.40
C GLU A 93 -2.26 13.73 -1.54
N HIS A 94 -1.26 13.17 -2.22
CA HIS A 94 -1.47 12.22 -3.32
C HIS A 94 -1.62 10.77 -2.86
N VAL A 95 -1.68 10.51 -1.55
CA VAL A 95 -1.89 9.18 -0.95
C VAL A 95 -3.31 9.07 -0.42
N ASN A 96 -4.05 8.08 -0.91
CA ASN A 96 -5.42 7.78 -0.47
C ASN A 96 -5.44 6.44 0.28
N PHE A 97 -5.92 6.46 1.51
CA PHE A 97 -6.14 5.25 2.30
C PHE A 97 -7.57 4.75 2.11
N ILE A 98 -7.70 3.47 1.73
CA ILE A 98 -8.99 2.87 1.38
C ILE A 98 -9.17 1.61 2.23
N GLN A 99 -10.28 1.54 2.97
CA GLN A 99 -10.65 0.31 3.65
C GLN A 99 -11.21 -0.69 2.64
N GLY A 100 -10.58 -1.86 2.53
CA GLY A 100 -11.02 -2.92 1.63
C GLY A 100 -9.87 -3.77 1.10
N GLY A 101 -10.17 -4.67 0.17
CA GLY A 101 -9.16 -5.51 -0.49
C GLY A 101 -9.60 -6.04 -1.84
N GLY A 102 -8.80 -6.93 -2.42
CA GLY A 102 -8.83 -7.30 -3.85
C GLY A 102 -10.11 -7.96 -4.40
N ARG A 103 -11.16 -8.15 -3.58
CA ARG A 103 -12.50 -8.56 -4.04
C ARG A 103 -13.37 -7.37 -4.48
N GLU A 104 -13.05 -6.16 -4.03
CA GLU A 104 -13.77 -4.95 -4.40
C GLU A 104 -13.00 -4.17 -5.48
N ARG A 105 -13.71 -3.76 -6.55
CA ARG A 105 -13.12 -2.97 -7.62
C ARG A 105 -12.80 -1.57 -7.07
N VAL A 106 -11.52 -1.27 -6.87
CA VAL A 106 -11.06 0.10 -6.68
C VAL A 106 -11.42 0.89 -7.92
N ARG A 107 -12.46 1.72 -7.82
CA ARG A 107 -12.78 2.68 -8.88
C ARG A 107 -11.74 3.78 -8.78
N THR A 108 -10.67 3.67 -9.56
CA THR A 108 -9.81 4.82 -9.81
C THR A 108 -10.70 5.90 -10.43
N ALA A 109 -10.95 7.00 -9.72
CA ALA A 109 -11.48 8.20 -10.35
C ALA A 109 -10.45 8.65 -11.38
N THR A 110 -10.60 8.19 -12.62
CA THR A 110 -9.76 8.58 -13.74
C THR A 110 -10.13 10.02 -14.07
N ARG A 111 -9.36 10.98 -13.56
CA ARG A 111 -9.35 12.31 -14.17
C ARG A 111 -8.80 12.11 -15.59
N PRO A 112 -9.52 12.51 -16.66
CA PRO A 112 -9.09 12.20 -18.02
C PRO A 112 -7.75 12.88 -18.30
N ARG A 113 -6.66 12.09 -18.36
CA ARG A 113 -5.35 12.56 -18.80
C ARG A 113 -5.32 12.53 -20.32
N ARG A 114 -5.14 13.71 -20.93
CA ARG A 114 -4.75 13.78 -22.36
C ARG A 114 -3.32 13.23 -22.49
N PRO A 115 -3.06 12.27 -23.39
CA PRO A 115 -1.69 11.81 -23.59
C PRO A 115 -0.86 12.93 -24.22
N ARG A 116 0.17 13.39 -23.50
CA ARG A 116 1.28 14.14 -24.10
C ARG A 116 2.37 13.14 -24.45
N PHE A 117 2.21 12.45 -25.57
CA PHE A 117 3.34 11.78 -26.19
C PHE A 117 4.27 12.87 -26.74
N ARG A 118 5.43 13.08 -26.11
CA ARG A 118 6.57 13.68 -26.81
C ARG A 118 7.23 12.54 -27.59
N ALA A 119 7.19 12.63 -28.91
CA ALA A 119 8.00 11.78 -29.76
C ALA A 119 9.46 12.06 -29.44
N HIS A 120 10.14 11.13 -28.79
CA HIS A 120 11.59 11.06 -28.80
C HIS A 120 11.97 10.31 -30.07
N SER A 121 12.34 11.07 -31.11
CA SER A 121 13.05 10.53 -32.26
C SER A 121 14.48 10.19 -31.82
N CYS A 122 14.79 8.90 -31.76
CA CYS A 122 16.15 8.38 -31.67
C CYS A 122 16.76 8.33 -33.08
N PRO A 123 18.09 8.56 -33.25
CA PRO A 123 18.76 8.66 -34.54
C PRO A 123 18.87 7.31 -35.28
#